data_AF-A0A821A4J0-F1
#
_entry.id   AF-A0A821A4J0-F1
#
_cell.length_a   1.000
_cell.length_b   1.000
_cell.length_c   1.000
_cell.angle_alpha   90.00
_cell.angle_beta   90.00
_cell.angle_gamma   90.00
#
_symmetry.space_group_name_H-M   'P 1'
#
loop_
_entity.id
_entity.type
_entity.pdbx_description
1 polymer ?
#
loop_
_entity_poly.entity_id
_entity_poly.type
_entity_poly.pdbx_seq_one_letter_code
_entity_poly.pdbx_strand_id
1 'polypeptide(L)'
;MIGIFSGILITTFIPDLLLKKKSSIKQYDDILDRKNVYEFAEYSQWPPFLTDSTFDLNLWRKHCWTNQVSLPTQDPDLYYKRNYTAFSICKDVIHIIDSIYNMKTTIAKVEYPETFAQKIRKIFNDDNTLYAKALEQELHFVINKYSFEHTVYNPLRGRRPIQPPELSFEVYLNQTMEKTSKSCDLCNYQNMTAIDSLGRMENQYAYSAANAFKFDQWHSMFMPRQHDITKLTFKEMKDVFTLAWKWFQAVHKQSPSHRFPTMLWDSLPHGGASQVHPHVHATLHSDHYYGQFESIRFASERYYRDHENAKKHHQKNYFRAIQDIHMAFNLTVSFNGITVLVPITSRKEYDIIVLAENFDERFIKVIYQIVQGYFNKLKQYSFSSCLYLPPLSPNQDDSGLTPIYYRIIPRGQVSSLLSEVSSLDLLSIYNVNKLPAALFAEIITWFQKI
;
A
#
# COMPACT_ATOMS: atom_id res chain seq x y z
N MET A 1 21.57 -1.17 56.29
CA MET A 1 20.79 0.01 55.87
C MET A 1 20.02 -0.46 54.62
N ILE A 2 18.75 -0.86 54.66
CA ILE A 2 17.54 -0.13 55.13
C ILE A 2 17.48 1.23 54.42
N GLY A 3 16.49 1.57 53.58
CA GLY A 3 15.32 0.85 53.01
C GLY A 3 14.82 1.65 51.79
N ILE A 4 13.65 1.45 51.17
CA ILE A 4 12.45 0.64 51.44
C ILE A 4 11.90 0.15 50.08
N PHE A 5 11.53 -1.12 49.98
CA PHE A 5 10.71 -1.62 48.86
C PHE A 5 9.23 -1.42 49.18
N SER A 6 8.45 -0.97 48.19
CA SER A 6 7.01 -1.22 48.12
C SER A 6 6.65 -1.47 46.64
N GLY A 7 5.90 -2.50 46.27
CA GLY A 7 5.20 -3.47 47.12
C GLY A 7 3.71 -3.57 46.78
N ILE A 8 3.35 -3.61 45.50
CA ILE A 8 1.98 -3.94 45.07
C ILE A 8 2.07 -5.23 44.23
N LEU A 9 1.79 -6.35 44.87
CA LEU A 9 1.37 -7.56 44.15
C LEU A 9 0.02 -7.26 43.50
N ILE A 10 -0.05 -7.24 42.18
CA ILE A 10 -1.32 -7.45 41.48
C ILE A 10 -1.54 -8.96 41.51
N THR A 11 -2.27 -9.42 42.53
CA THR A 11 -2.70 -10.80 42.66
C THR A 11 -3.68 -11.16 41.55
N THR A 12 -3.54 -12.38 41.04
CA THR A 12 -4.39 -12.95 39.98
C THR A 12 -5.86 -13.00 40.39
N PHE A 13 -6.70 -12.27 39.66
CA PHE A 13 -8.15 -12.47 39.62
C PHE A 13 -8.61 -12.72 38.17
N ILE A 14 -8.38 -13.96 37.71
CA ILE A 14 -9.19 -14.53 36.62
C ILE A 14 -10.41 -15.16 37.33
N PRO A 15 -11.65 -14.72 37.08
CA PRO A 15 -12.81 -15.37 37.68
C PRO A 15 -12.96 -16.81 37.13
N ASP A 16 -13.17 -17.78 38.02
CA ASP A 16 -13.38 -19.22 37.75
C ASP A 16 -14.67 -19.56 36.95
N LEU A 17 -15.20 -18.62 36.15
CA LEU A 17 -16.48 -18.75 35.45
C LEU A 17 -16.45 -19.69 34.23
N LEU A 18 -15.27 -20.09 33.74
CA LEU A 18 -15.14 -20.89 32.51
C LEU A 18 -15.03 -22.41 32.72
N LEU A 19 -14.93 -22.90 33.97
CA LEU A 19 -14.69 -24.34 34.24
C LEU A 19 -15.79 -25.09 35.00
N LYS A 20 -16.94 -24.46 35.30
CA LYS A 20 -18.08 -25.14 35.96
C LYS A 20 -19.46 -24.82 35.35
N LYS A 21 -19.70 -25.28 34.11
CA LYS A 21 -21.06 -25.63 33.65
C LYS A 21 -21.09 -26.65 32.50
N LYS A 22 -20.80 -27.92 32.81
CA LYS A 22 -21.23 -29.07 31.98
C LYS A 22 -22.72 -29.36 32.23
N SER A 23 -23.60 -28.48 31.76
CA SER A 23 -25.03 -28.74 31.58
C SER A 23 -25.70 -27.56 30.87
N SER A 24 -26.65 -27.87 29.97
CA SER A 24 -27.48 -26.93 29.21
C SER A 24 -26.75 -25.83 28.41
N ILE A 25 -25.91 -26.22 27.45
CA ILE A 25 -25.75 -25.44 26.20
C ILE A 25 -26.55 -26.20 25.14
N LYS A 26 -27.78 -25.74 24.90
CA LYS A 26 -28.68 -26.26 23.85
C LYS A 26 -29.68 -25.21 23.36
N GLN A 27 -29.31 -23.94 23.53
CA GLN A 27 -30.19 -22.77 23.33
C GLN A 27 -29.42 -21.52 22.88
N TYR A 28 -28.22 -21.71 22.32
CA TYR A 28 -27.44 -20.67 21.62
C TYR A 28 -27.15 -21.04 20.15
N ASP A 29 -27.52 -22.25 19.72
CA ASP A 29 -27.31 -22.72 18.34
C ASP A 29 -28.21 -21.96 17.34
N ASP A 30 -29.41 -21.52 17.75
CA ASP A 30 -30.36 -20.79 16.89
C ASP A 30 -29.95 -19.35 16.55
N ILE A 31 -28.93 -18.78 17.21
CA ILE A 31 -28.36 -17.46 16.87
C ILE A 31 -27.09 -17.63 15.99
N LEU A 32 -26.59 -18.86 15.87
CA LEU A 32 -25.45 -19.24 15.04
C LEU A 32 -25.84 -20.07 13.81
N ASP A 33 -27.11 -20.00 13.38
CA ASP A 33 -27.51 -20.47 12.04
C ASP A 33 -27.03 -19.51 10.92
N ARG A 34 -25.77 -19.07 11.01
CA ARG A 34 -24.98 -18.45 9.95
C ARG A 34 -24.43 -19.50 8.97
N LYS A 35 -25.07 -20.66 8.85
CA LYS A 35 -24.63 -21.72 7.91
C LYS A 35 -24.53 -21.22 6.46
N ASN A 36 -25.28 -20.17 6.11
CA ASN A 36 -25.35 -19.63 4.74
C ASN A 36 -24.74 -18.23 4.58
N VAL A 37 -23.92 -17.72 5.53
CA VAL A 37 -23.11 -16.50 5.31
C VAL A 37 -21.75 -16.83 4.67
N TYR A 38 -21.34 -18.11 4.74
CA TYR A 38 -20.08 -18.63 4.23
C TYR A 38 -20.26 -19.91 3.41
N GLU A 39 -21.39 -20.04 2.70
CA GLU A 39 -21.47 -20.96 1.55
C GLU A 39 -20.61 -20.36 0.41
N PHE A 40 -19.29 -20.48 0.56
CA PHE A 40 -18.28 -20.13 -0.45
C PHE A 40 -18.33 -21.14 -1.62
N ALA A 41 -19.46 -21.23 -2.32
CA ALA A 41 -19.52 -21.97 -3.57
C ALA A 41 -18.50 -21.41 -4.58
N GLU A 42 -18.38 -20.08 -4.64
CA GLU A 42 -17.38 -19.36 -5.42
C GLU A 42 -16.86 -18.14 -4.62
N TYR A 43 -15.55 -18.08 -4.36
CA TYR A 43 -14.93 -17.07 -3.48
C TYR A 43 -14.93 -15.63 -4.05
N SER A 44 -14.97 -15.52 -5.37
CA SER A 44 -14.84 -14.26 -6.10
C SER A 44 -15.47 -14.43 -7.49
N GLN A 45 -16.24 -13.44 -7.96
CA GLN A 45 -16.86 -13.45 -9.28
C GLN A 45 -16.59 -12.11 -9.99
N TRP A 46 -15.66 -12.11 -10.95
CA TRP A 46 -15.41 -11.05 -11.94
C TRP A 46 -14.47 -11.58 -13.04
N PRO A 47 -14.43 -11.00 -14.26
CA PRO A 47 -13.53 -11.46 -15.31
C PRO A 47 -12.07 -11.14 -14.97
N PRO A 48 -11.08 -11.98 -15.37
CA PRO A 48 -9.68 -11.85 -14.97
C PRO A 48 -9.06 -10.50 -15.34
N PHE A 49 -8.07 -10.05 -14.58
CA PHE A 49 -7.37 -8.80 -14.90
C PHE A 49 -6.50 -8.96 -16.16
N LEU A 50 -6.65 -8.01 -17.09
CA LEU A 50 -5.86 -7.92 -18.33
C LEU A 50 -5.17 -6.55 -18.38
N THR A 51 -3.87 -6.57 -18.59
CA THR A 51 -3.00 -5.38 -18.62
C THR A 51 -3.10 -4.64 -19.95
N ASP A 52 -3.30 -5.38 -21.05
CA ASP A 52 -3.43 -4.85 -22.40
C ASP A 52 -4.60 -3.88 -22.50
N SER A 53 -4.27 -2.64 -22.87
CA SER A 53 -5.17 -1.53 -22.71
C SER A 53 -6.02 -1.27 -23.95
N THR A 54 -7.32 -1.58 -23.86
CA THR A 54 -8.32 -1.18 -24.87
C THR A 54 -8.68 0.32 -24.78
N PHE A 55 -8.10 1.05 -23.81
CA PHE A 55 -8.29 2.48 -23.65
C PHE A 55 -7.35 3.25 -24.58
N ASP A 56 -7.91 3.89 -25.61
CA ASP A 56 -7.17 4.77 -26.52
C ASP A 56 -6.84 6.10 -25.83
N LEU A 57 -5.70 6.10 -25.14
CA LEU A 57 -5.13 7.27 -24.48
C LEU A 57 -4.87 8.44 -25.45
N ASN A 58 -4.61 8.17 -26.73
CA ASN A 58 -4.37 9.24 -27.72
C ASN A 58 -5.69 9.90 -28.14
N LEU A 59 -6.74 9.12 -28.37
CA LEU A 59 -8.08 9.62 -28.65
C LEU A 59 -8.65 10.39 -27.43
N TRP A 60 -8.45 9.86 -26.22
CA TRP A 60 -8.77 10.58 -24.97
C TRP A 60 -8.03 11.91 -24.87
N ARG A 61 -6.70 11.90 -25.05
CA ARG A 61 -5.87 13.12 -24.99
C ARG A 61 -6.24 14.16 -26.04
N LYS A 62 -6.71 13.72 -27.22
CA LYS A 62 -7.06 14.60 -28.34
C LYS A 62 -8.47 15.19 -28.25
N HIS A 63 -9.44 14.46 -27.68
CA HIS A 63 -10.86 14.81 -27.76
C HIS A 63 -11.56 15.04 -26.43
N CYS A 64 -11.02 14.55 -25.32
CA CYS A 64 -11.64 14.65 -23.99
C CYS A 64 -10.77 15.47 -23.02
N TRP A 65 -9.45 15.25 -23.08
CA TRP A 65 -8.48 15.98 -22.28
C TRP A 65 -8.18 17.35 -22.88
N THR A 66 -8.56 18.39 -22.16
CA THR A 66 -7.97 19.72 -22.34
C THR A 66 -6.88 19.89 -21.30
N ASN A 67 -5.82 20.66 -21.60
CA ASN A 67 -4.67 20.91 -20.70
C ASN A 67 -5.01 21.52 -19.32
N GLN A 68 -6.29 21.76 -19.03
CA GLN A 68 -6.83 22.17 -17.73
C GLN A 68 -7.16 21.01 -16.78
N VAL A 69 -7.17 19.75 -17.23
CA VAL A 69 -7.43 18.59 -16.35
C VAL A 69 -6.19 18.25 -15.51
N SER A 70 -5.81 19.18 -14.65
CA SER A 70 -5.22 18.77 -13.38
C SER A 70 -6.31 18.04 -12.56
N LEU A 71 -5.91 17.23 -11.58
CA LEU A 71 -6.81 16.75 -10.52
C LEU A 71 -7.68 17.92 -10.04
N PRO A 72 -8.99 17.74 -9.80
CA PRO A 72 -9.99 18.80 -9.93
C PRO A 72 -9.73 20.00 -9.01
N THR A 73 -8.92 20.95 -9.49
CA THR A 73 -8.48 22.16 -8.79
C THR A 73 -9.30 23.38 -9.17
N GLN A 74 -10.13 23.30 -10.21
CA GLN A 74 -11.00 24.42 -10.60
C GLN A 74 -12.39 23.92 -10.95
N ASP A 75 -13.30 24.20 -10.01
CA ASP A 75 -14.75 24.25 -10.15
C ASP A 75 -15.49 22.92 -10.46
N PRO A 76 -16.28 22.38 -9.49
CA PRO A 76 -17.22 21.28 -9.74
C PRO A 76 -18.18 21.57 -10.90
N ASP A 77 -18.60 22.83 -11.11
CA ASP A 77 -19.49 23.19 -12.21
C ASP A 77 -18.79 23.11 -13.58
N LEU A 78 -17.46 23.16 -13.66
CA LEU A 78 -16.72 22.90 -14.90
C LEU A 78 -16.75 21.41 -15.29
N TYR A 79 -16.86 20.52 -14.30
CA TYR A 79 -17.09 19.09 -14.53
C TYR A 79 -18.50 18.85 -15.10
N TYR A 80 -19.51 19.57 -14.61
CA TYR A 80 -20.91 19.45 -15.06
C TYR A 80 -21.27 20.28 -16.31
N LYS A 81 -20.52 21.33 -16.68
CA LYS A 81 -20.83 22.19 -17.85
C LYS A 81 -20.30 21.68 -19.20
N ARG A 82 -19.61 20.54 -19.27
CA ARG A 82 -19.26 19.92 -20.56
C ARG A 82 -20.41 19.14 -21.15
N ASN A 83 -21.21 19.87 -21.94
CA ASN A 83 -22.06 19.35 -23.00
C ASN A 83 -21.56 18.02 -23.57
N TYR A 84 -22.45 17.02 -23.55
CA TYR A 84 -22.31 15.69 -24.13
C TYR A 84 -21.29 15.62 -25.28
N THR A 85 -20.08 15.18 -24.96
CA THR A 85 -19.01 14.97 -25.93
C THR A 85 -19.47 13.97 -27.00
N ALA A 86 -19.22 14.30 -28.27
CA ALA A 86 -19.64 13.45 -29.40
C ALA A 86 -18.93 12.08 -29.43
N PHE A 87 -17.83 11.93 -28.68
CA PHE A 87 -16.98 10.75 -28.66
C PHE A 87 -17.35 9.82 -27.51
N SER A 88 -17.66 8.56 -27.84
CA SER A 88 -18.04 7.50 -26.89
C SER A 88 -17.03 7.34 -25.75
N ILE A 89 -15.72 7.34 -26.07
CA ILE A 89 -14.62 7.21 -25.10
C ILE A 89 -14.67 8.24 -23.96
N CYS A 90 -15.09 9.49 -24.24
CA CYS A 90 -15.16 10.50 -23.20
C CYS A 90 -16.27 10.18 -22.18
N LYS A 91 -17.41 9.67 -22.67
CA LYS A 91 -18.55 9.25 -21.82
C LYS A 91 -18.21 8.02 -21.00
N ASP A 92 -17.54 7.02 -21.60
CA ASP A 92 -17.10 5.82 -20.89
C ASP A 92 -16.15 6.17 -19.73
N VAL A 93 -15.14 7.00 -19.99
CA VAL A 93 -14.13 7.38 -18.99
C VAL A 93 -14.74 8.21 -17.87
N ILE A 94 -15.57 9.21 -18.18
CA ILE A 94 -16.27 9.99 -17.15
C ILE A 94 -17.17 9.07 -16.32
N HIS A 95 -17.91 8.16 -16.96
CA HIS A 95 -18.77 7.21 -16.26
C HIS A 95 -18.00 6.29 -15.29
N ILE A 96 -16.81 5.76 -15.65
CA ILE A 96 -16.03 4.96 -14.70
C ILE A 96 -15.39 5.80 -13.59
N ILE A 97 -14.98 7.06 -13.88
CA ILE A 97 -14.50 7.99 -12.84
C ILE A 97 -15.62 8.26 -11.84
N ASP A 98 -16.80 8.64 -12.32
CA ASP A 98 -17.97 8.93 -11.50
C ASP A 98 -18.54 7.68 -10.81
N SER A 99 -18.33 6.48 -11.36
CA SER A 99 -18.75 5.24 -10.69
C SER A 99 -17.83 4.87 -9.53
N ILE A 100 -16.51 5.07 -9.65
CA ILE A 100 -15.54 4.70 -8.61
C ILE A 100 -15.28 5.82 -7.60
N TYR A 101 -15.14 7.07 -8.04
CA TYR A 101 -14.70 8.17 -7.19
C TYR A 101 -15.81 9.18 -6.89
N ASN A 102 -15.73 9.80 -5.72
CA ASN A 102 -16.37 11.08 -5.44
C ASN A 102 -15.26 12.06 -5.06
N MET A 103 -15.21 13.19 -5.78
CA MET A 103 -14.17 14.20 -5.65
C MET A 103 -14.81 15.55 -5.32
N LYS A 104 -14.29 16.23 -4.31
CA LYS A 104 -14.81 17.53 -3.84
C LYS A 104 -13.68 18.46 -3.46
N THR A 105 -13.67 19.67 -4.01
CA THR A 105 -12.77 20.74 -3.60
C THR A 105 -13.51 21.73 -2.70
N THR A 106 -12.85 22.20 -1.63
CA THR A 106 -13.39 23.21 -0.70
C THR A 106 -12.31 24.22 -0.34
N ILE A 107 -12.69 25.48 -0.17
CA ILE A 107 -11.81 26.54 0.34
C ILE A 107 -12.07 26.73 1.83
N ALA A 108 -11.06 26.47 2.66
CA ALA A 108 -11.10 26.73 4.09
C ALA A 108 -10.47 28.09 4.39
N LYS A 109 -11.25 29.01 4.97
CA LYS A 109 -10.78 30.35 5.33
C LYS A 109 -10.18 30.37 6.74
N VAL A 110 -9.10 31.12 6.91
CA VAL A 110 -8.38 31.29 8.18
C VAL A 110 -8.00 32.77 8.35
N GLU A 111 -8.24 33.30 9.53
CA GLU A 111 -7.76 34.64 9.93
C GLU A 111 -6.57 34.50 10.88
N TYR A 112 -5.56 35.35 10.69
CA TYR A 112 -4.37 35.38 11.53
C TYR A 112 -4.33 36.70 12.32
N PRO A 113 -4.31 36.66 13.67
CA PRO A 113 -3.99 37.83 14.49
C PRO A 113 -2.65 38.42 14.08
N GLU A 114 -2.48 39.74 14.17
CA GLU A 114 -1.35 40.47 13.56
C GLU A 114 0.03 39.88 13.89
N THR A 115 0.27 39.57 15.17
CA THR A 115 1.53 38.97 15.63
C THR A 115 1.79 37.58 15.00
N PHE A 116 0.74 36.81 14.75
CA PHE A 116 0.84 35.52 14.07
C PHE A 116 0.94 35.67 12.55
N ALA A 117 0.24 36.65 11.96
CA ALA A 117 0.38 37.02 10.55
C ALA A 117 1.85 37.35 10.21
N GLN A 118 2.51 38.17 11.03
CA GLN A 118 3.94 38.47 10.91
C GLN A 118 4.82 37.20 10.98
N LYS A 119 4.49 36.25 11.87
CA LYS A 119 5.20 34.96 11.97
C LYS A 119 5.00 34.09 10.73
N ILE A 120 3.77 34.00 10.20
CA ILE A 120 3.45 33.22 8.99
C ILE A 120 4.12 33.82 7.75
N ARG A 121 4.14 35.15 7.61
CA ARG A 121 4.88 35.83 6.53
C ARG A 121 6.37 35.47 6.53
N LYS A 122 7.03 35.52 7.71
CA LYS A 122 8.42 35.08 7.87
C LYS A 122 8.63 33.61 7.51
N ILE A 123 7.70 32.72 7.88
CA ILE A 123 7.76 31.29 7.50
C ILE A 123 7.70 31.09 5.98
N PHE A 124 7.00 31.95 5.25
CA PHE A 124 6.93 31.93 3.79
C PHE A 124 7.94 32.86 3.09
N ASN A 125 8.97 33.34 3.80
CA ASN A 125 9.97 34.28 3.27
C ASN A 125 9.34 35.52 2.60
N ASP A 126 8.27 36.03 3.22
CA ASP A 126 7.47 37.17 2.76
C ASP A 126 6.81 37.02 1.36
N ASP A 127 6.67 35.78 0.86
CA ASP A 127 5.87 35.48 -0.33
C ASP A 127 4.37 35.77 -0.10
N ASN A 128 3.90 36.89 -0.64
CA ASN A 128 2.51 37.32 -0.58
C ASN A 128 1.53 36.33 -1.24
N THR A 129 1.97 35.53 -2.22
CA THR A 129 1.15 34.53 -2.90
C THR A 129 0.91 33.32 -1.98
N LEU A 130 1.95 32.84 -1.30
CA LEU A 130 1.82 31.78 -0.30
C LEU A 130 1.05 32.27 0.93
N TYR A 131 1.25 33.52 1.36
CA TYR A 131 0.48 34.12 2.43
C TYR A 131 -1.02 34.20 2.10
N ALA A 132 -1.40 34.64 0.89
CA ALA A 132 -2.79 34.66 0.45
C ALA A 132 -3.40 33.24 0.43
N LYS A 133 -2.68 32.25 -0.11
CA LYS A 133 -3.08 30.83 -0.08
C LYS A 133 -3.18 30.22 1.33
N ALA A 134 -2.58 30.86 2.34
CA ALA A 134 -2.69 30.43 3.73
C ALA A 134 -3.94 30.96 4.44
N LEU A 135 -4.44 32.13 4.00
CA LEU A 135 -5.75 32.65 4.40
C LEU A 135 -6.89 31.89 3.74
N GLU A 136 -6.73 31.46 2.48
CA GLU A 136 -7.74 30.71 1.73
C GLU A 136 -7.16 29.37 1.23
N GLN A 137 -7.26 28.34 2.08
CA GLN A 137 -6.65 27.04 1.84
C GLN A 137 -7.54 26.13 1.00
N GLU A 138 -7.04 25.74 -0.16
CA GLU A 138 -7.69 24.74 -1.01
C GLU A 138 -7.46 23.32 -0.45
N LEU A 139 -8.56 22.58 -0.27
CA LEU A 139 -8.60 21.20 0.19
C LEU A 139 -9.32 20.35 -0.86
N HIS A 140 -8.70 19.26 -1.31
CA HIS A 140 -9.33 18.30 -2.23
C HIS A 140 -9.59 16.98 -1.52
N PHE A 141 -10.86 16.63 -1.38
CA PHE A 141 -11.30 15.35 -0.84
C PHE A 141 -11.56 14.39 -2.00
N VAL A 142 -11.01 13.19 -1.91
CA VAL A 142 -11.25 12.08 -2.83
C VAL A 142 -11.60 10.85 -2.02
N ILE A 143 -12.77 10.27 -2.26
CA ILE A 143 -13.14 8.95 -1.74
C ILE A 143 -13.39 7.96 -2.87
N ASN A 144 -12.81 6.77 -2.76
CA ASN A 144 -13.18 5.63 -3.58
C ASN A 144 -14.44 4.99 -2.98
N LYS A 145 -15.54 5.00 -3.72
CA LYS A 145 -16.85 4.50 -3.27
C LYS A 145 -16.90 2.98 -3.07
N TYR A 146 -15.97 2.24 -3.68
CA TYR A 146 -15.87 0.79 -3.59
C TYR A 146 -14.91 0.32 -2.48
N SER A 147 -13.70 0.91 -2.37
CA SER A 147 -12.73 0.56 -1.31
C SER A 147 -12.88 1.36 -0.01
N PHE A 148 -13.66 2.45 -0.04
CA PHE A 148 -13.78 3.46 1.04
C PHE A 148 -12.46 4.14 1.43
N GLU A 149 -11.39 3.98 0.66
CA GLU A 149 -10.17 4.77 0.83
C GLU A 149 -10.48 6.25 0.58
N HIS A 150 -10.20 7.08 1.58
CA HIS A 150 -10.52 8.51 1.59
C HIS A 150 -9.24 9.31 1.86
N THR A 151 -8.95 10.24 0.96
CA THR A 151 -7.76 11.10 1.01
C THR A 151 -8.17 12.58 0.96
N VAL A 152 -7.56 13.41 1.81
CA VAL A 152 -7.60 14.87 1.70
C VAL A 152 -6.23 15.42 1.33
N TYR A 153 -6.17 16.03 0.14
CA TYR A 153 -5.00 16.75 -0.34
C TYR A 153 -5.02 18.21 0.13
N ASN A 154 -3.91 18.66 0.72
CA ASN A 154 -3.68 20.06 1.06
C ASN A 154 -2.20 20.41 0.78
N PRO A 155 -1.89 21.01 -0.39
CA PRO A 155 -0.51 21.36 -0.76
C PRO A 155 0.19 22.33 0.18
N LEU A 156 -0.55 23.16 0.93
CA LEU A 156 0.04 24.11 1.87
C LEU A 156 0.55 23.44 3.15
N ARG A 157 -0.05 22.32 3.59
CA ARG A 157 0.40 21.60 4.79
C ARG A 157 1.85 21.11 4.69
N GLY A 158 2.35 20.87 3.48
CA GLY A 158 3.75 20.55 3.20
C GLY A 158 4.72 21.73 3.36
N ARG A 159 4.21 22.95 3.60
CA ARG A 159 4.98 24.17 3.90
C ARG A 159 5.03 24.50 5.40
N ARG A 160 4.51 23.64 6.27
CA ARG A 160 4.62 23.82 7.72
C ARG A 160 6.10 23.77 8.15
N PRO A 161 6.54 24.59 9.12
CA PRO A 161 7.85 24.43 9.73
C PRO A 161 7.96 23.04 10.37
N ILE A 162 8.96 22.27 9.93
CA ILE A 162 9.35 21.00 10.53
C ILE A 162 10.69 21.24 11.21
N GLN A 163 10.87 20.77 12.45
CA GLN A 163 12.19 20.80 13.08
C GLN A 163 13.12 19.85 12.31
N PRO A 164 14.31 20.31 11.87
CA PRO A 164 15.27 19.42 11.24
C PRO A 164 15.65 18.31 12.25
N PRO A 165 15.90 17.08 11.78
CA PRO A 165 16.35 16.01 12.66
C PRO A 165 17.72 16.35 13.28
N GLU A 166 17.96 15.91 14.52
CA GLU A 166 19.21 16.17 15.25
C GLU A 166 20.44 15.58 14.55
N LEU A 167 20.26 14.45 13.85
CA LEU A 167 21.27 13.76 13.06
C LEU A 167 20.86 13.73 11.59
N SER A 168 21.83 13.94 10.70
CA SER A 168 21.64 13.65 9.28
C SER A 168 21.34 12.16 9.08
N PHE A 169 20.54 11.88 8.06
CA PHE A 169 20.10 10.52 7.74
C PHE A 169 21.31 9.58 7.54
N GLU A 170 22.33 10.03 6.82
CA GLU A 170 23.52 9.24 6.48
C GLU A 170 24.32 8.83 7.72
N VAL A 171 24.42 9.72 8.71
CA VAL A 171 25.10 9.42 9.98
C VAL A 171 24.31 8.40 10.78
N TYR A 172 23.00 8.60 10.94
CA TYR A 172 22.13 7.63 11.61
C TYR A 172 22.22 6.24 10.96
N LEU A 173 22.14 6.18 9.62
CA LEU A 173 22.14 4.92 8.89
C LEU A 173 23.48 4.18 9.08
N ASN A 174 24.61 4.87 8.89
CA ASN A 174 25.93 4.27 9.03
C ASN A 174 26.14 3.74 10.46
N GLN A 175 25.80 4.53 11.48
CA GLN A 175 25.89 4.11 12.89
C GLN A 175 24.98 2.91 13.18
N THR A 176 23.76 2.90 12.64
CA THR A 176 22.79 1.81 12.82
C THR A 176 23.29 0.51 12.16
N MET A 177 23.81 0.58 10.94
CA MET A 177 24.36 -0.58 10.22
C MET A 177 25.62 -1.13 10.90
N GLU A 178 26.55 -0.27 11.32
CA GLU A 178 27.78 -0.68 12.01
C GLU A 178 27.47 -1.30 13.39
N LYS A 179 26.49 -0.75 14.12
CA LYS A 179 26.07 -1.27 15.42
C LYS A 179 25.35 -2.62 15.30
N THR A 180 24.39 -2.74 14.38
CA THR A 180 23.53 -3.93 14.28
C THR A 180 24.18 -5.11 13.59
N SER A 181 25.08 -4.89 12.63
CA SER A 181 25.76 -6.00 11.92
C SER A 181 26.62 -6.88 12.83
N LYS A 182 27.20 -6.31 13.89
CA LYS A 182 28.10 -7.02 14.85
C LYS A 182 27.40 -8.10 15.68
N SER A 183 26.08 -8.01 15.85
CA SER A 183 25.29 -8.93 16.68
C SER A 183 23.96 -9.31 16.00
N CYS A 184 23.96 -9.42 14.68
CA CYS A 184 22.76 -9.72 13.91
C CYS A 184 22.52 -11.22 13.82
N ASP A 185 21.40 -11.69 14.39
CA ASP A 185 20.97 -13.09 14.31
C ASP A 185 20.79 -13.56 12.86
N LEU A 186 20.30 -12.68 11.97
CA LEU A 186 20.13 -13.01 10.54
C LEU A 186 21.48 -13.13 9.82
N CYS A 187 22.54 -12.45 10.29
CA CYS A 187 23.89 -12.70 9.76
C CYS A 187 24.45 -14.07 10.18
N ASN A 188 23.99 -14.64 11.30
CA ASN A 188 24.34 -15.99 11.78
C ASN A 188 23.16 -16.96 11.62
N TYR A 189 22.47 -16.88 10.47
CA TYR A 189 21.16 -17.49 10.28
C TYR A 189 21.13 -19.01 10.52
N GLN A 190 22.22 -19.73 10.25
CA GLN A 190 22.27 -21.20 10.43
C GLN A 190 22.01 -21.59 11.89
N ASN A 191 22.48 -20.77 12.84
CA ASN A 191 22.44 -21.06 14.28
C ASN A 191 21.39 -20.23 15.03
N MET A 192 21.09 -19.02 14.55
CA MET A 192 20.29 -18.02 15.27
C MET A 192 18.90 -17.75 14.67
N THR A 193 18.43 -18.58 13.71
CA THR A 193 17.08 -18.43 13.15
C THR A 193 16.33 -19.75 13.09
N ALA A 194 15.01 -19.69 13.34
CA ALA A 194 14.14 -20.86 13.31
C ALA A 194 14.03 -21.49 11.92
N ILE A 195 13.78 -22.79 11.89
CA ILE A 195 13.67 -23.61 10.69
C ILE A 195 12.19 -24.00 10.52
N ASP A 196 11.69 -23.96 9.28
CA ASP A 196 10.30 -24.36 9.01
C ASP A 196 10.17 -25.89 8.86
N SER A 197 8.96 -26.42 8.85
CA SER A 197 8.69 -27.83 8.50
C SER A 197 9.20 -28.21 7.11
N LEU A 198 9.30 -27.25 6.18
CA LEU A 198 9.94 -27.39 4.87
C LEU A 198 11.48 -27.35 4.92
N GLY A 199 12.08 -27.22 6.10
CA GLY A 199 13.51 -27.00 6.28
C GLY A 199 13.92 -25.54 6.04
N ARG A 200 15.20 -25.35 5.72
CA ARG A 200 15.76 -24.06 5.28
C ARG A 200 15.93 -24.09 3.77
N MET A 201 15.28 -23.16 3.07
CA MET A 201 15.45 -22.99 1.63
C MET A 201 16.50 -21.92 1.37
N GLU A 202 17.40 -22.14 0.42
CA GLU A 202 18.46 -21.20 0.08
C GLU A 202 18.70 -21.13 -1.43
N ASN A 203 19.24 -20.00 -1.89
CA ASN A 203 19.84 -19.83 -3.21
C ASN A 203 21.17 -19.06 -3.07
N GLN A 204 21.68 -18.50 -4.16
CA GLN A 204 23.01 -17.89 -4.18
C GLN A 204 23.08 -16.70 -3.20
N TYR A 205 22.06 -15.84 -3.25
CA TYR A 205 22.09 -14.55 -2.54
C TYR A 205 21.08 -14.43 -1.39
N ALA A 206 20.16 -15.39 -1.22
CA ALA A 206 19.14 -15.36 -0.18
C ALA A 206 18.94 -16.71 0.53
N TYR A 207 18.29 -16.65 1.69
CA TYR A 207 17.94 -17.79 2.54
C TYR A 207 16.59 -17.53 3.24
N SER A 208 15.90 -18.61 3.61
CA SER A 208 14.67 -18.54 4.42
C SER A 208 14.95 -18.77 5.90
N ALA A 209 14.02 -18.33 6.75
CA ALA A 209 13.87 -18.78 8.13
C ALA A 209 12.38 -18.81 8.50
N ALA A 210 11.95 -19.74 9.34
CA ALA A 210 10.61 -19.63 9.92
C ALA A 210 10.54 -18.38 10.81
N ASN A 211 9.40 -17.71 10.85
CA ASN A 211 9.20 -16.71 11.89
C ASN A 211 9.06 -17.43 13.25
N ALA A 212 9.85 -17.05 14.24
CA ALA A 212 9.79 -17.66 15.58
C ALA A 212 8.49 -17.31 16.34
N PHE A 213 7.86 -16.20 15.97
CA PHE A 213 6.60 -15.69 16.54
C PHE A 213 5.57 -15.57 15.40
N LYS A 214 5.11 -16.72 14.90
CA LYS A 214 4.18 -16.79 13.77
C LYS A 214 2.84 -16.10 14.09
N PHE A 215 2.30 -15.33 13.14
CA PHE A 215 0.92 -14.82 13.18
C PHE A 215 -0.05 -15.62 12.29
N ASP A 216 0.48 -16.54 11.48
CA ASP A 216 -0.26 -17.51 10.67
C ASP A 216 0.53 -18.85 10.63
N GLN A 217 -0.17 -19.98 10.44
CA GLN A 217 0.39 -21.33 10.36
C GLN A 217 1.62 -21.38 9.44
N TRP A 218 1.44 -20.89 8.21
CA TRP A 218 2.50 -20.76 7.23
C TRP A 218 3.00 -19.32 7.19
N HIS A 219 3.88 -18.99 8.13
CA HIS A 219 4.61 -17.73 8.18
C HIS A 219 6.13 -17.99 8.19
N SER A 220 6.81 -17.47 7.16
CA SER A 220 8.25 -17.56 6.94
C SER A 220 8.83 -16.18 6.60
N MET A 221 10.15 -16.05 6.65
CA MET A 221 10.90 -14.84 6.32
C MET A 221 11.98 -15.18 5.30
N PHE A 222 12.27 -14.22 4.42
CA PHE A 222 13.25 -14.36 3.32
C PHE A 222 14.21 -13.18 3.35
N MET A 223 15.50 -13.49 3.42
CA MET A 223 16.55 -12.53 3.66
C MET A 223 17.65 -12.63 2.60
N PRO A 224 18.19 -11.50 2.11
CA PRO A 224 19.42 -11.50 1.36
C PRO A 224 20.60 -11.76 2.32
N ARG A 225 21.75 -12.16 1.82
CA ARG A 225 22.97 -12.27 2.65
C ARG A 225 23.58 -10.90 2.99
N GLN A 226 23.12 -9.83 2.34
CA GLN A 226 23.51 -8.44 2.57
C GLN A 226 22.77 -7.83 3.77
N HIS A 227 23.50 -7.41 4.81
CA HIS A 227 22.94 -6.72 5.97
C HIS A 227 22.56 -5.27 5.70
N ASP A 228 23.26 -4.59 4.78
CA ASP A 228 23.01 -3.18 4.48
C ASP A 228 22.01 -3.03 3.34
N ILE A 229 20.78 -2.59 3.68
CA ILE A 229 19.70 -2.40 2.70
C ILE A 229 20.08 -1.49 1.54
N THR A 230 20.98 -0.52 1.73
CA THR A 230 21.38 0.43 0.69
C THR A 230 22.35 -0.16 -0.32
N LYS A 231 23.00 -1.28 0.05
CA LYS A 231 23.89 -2.06 -0.81
C LYS A 231 23.17 -3.22 -1.50
N LEU A 232 21.87 -3.41 -1.25
CA LEU A 232 21.08 -4.49 -1.84
C LEU A 232 21.00 -4.34 -3.36
N THR A 233 21.59 -5.29 -4.08
CA THR A 233 21.58 -5.34 -5.54
C THR A 233 20.30 -5.96 -6.08
N PHE A 234 20.02 -5.74 -7.38
CA PHE A 234 18.91 -6.39 -8.07
C PHE A 234 18.98 -7.93 -8.01
N LYS A 235 20.18 -8.52 -8.06
CA LYS A 235 20.36 -9.98 -7.97
C LYS A 235 19.94 -10.51 -6.60
N GLU A 236 20.38 -9.86 -5.53
CA GLU A 236 20.01 -10.24 -4.16
C GLU A 236 18.51 -10.08 -3.91
N MET A 237 17.91 -8.97 -4.36
CA MET A 237 16.45 -8.79 -4.29
C MET A 237 15.70 -9.87 -5.09
N LYS A 238 16.12 -10.17 -6.32
CA LYS A 238 15.52 -11.24 -7.13
C LYS A 238 15.61 -12.59 -6.46
N ASP A 239 16.73 -12.92 -5.85
CA ASP A 239 16.91 -14.17 -5.11
C ASP A 239 15.98 -14.25 -3.89
N VAL A 240 15.76 -13.15 -3.14
CA VAL A 240 14.77 -13.11 -2.04
C VAL A 240 13.34 -13.40 -2.54
N PHE A 241 12.88 -12.66 -3.55
CA PHE A 241 11.52 -12.79 -4.09
C PHE A 241 11.26 -14.14 -4.78
N THR A 242 12.23 -14.67 -5.52
CA THR A 242 12.11 -15.99 -6.16
C THR A 242 12.20 -17.16 -5.17
N LEU A 243 12.91 -17.00 -4.05
CA LEU A 243 12.94 -17.99 -2.98
C LEU A 243 11.60 -18.05 -2.23
N ALA A 244 10.97 -16.90 -1.97
CA ALA A 244 9.63 -16.82 -1.40
C ALA A 244 8.57 -17.47 -2.32
N TRP A 245 8.65 -17.25 -3.64
CA TRP A 245 7.77 -17.92 -4.60
C TRP A 245 7.91 -19.45 -4.59
N LYS A 246 9.14 -19.96 -4.58
CA LYS A 246 9.39 -21.40 -4.44
C LYS A 246 8.85 -21.97 -3.13
N TRP A 247 8.93 -21.20 -2.04
CA TRP A 247 8.36 -21.60 -0.75
C TRP A 247 6.83 -21.66 -0.80
N PHE A 248 6.15 -20.68 -1.39
CA PHE A 248 4.68 -20.74 -1.60
C PHE A 248 4.27 -22.01 -2.34
N GLN A 249 4.98 -22.36 -3.42
CA GLN A 249 4.73 -23.60 -4.18
C GLN A 249 4.96 -24.86 -3.33
N ALA A 250 5.99 -24.88 -2.49
CA ALA A 250 6.30 -26.00 -1.60
C ALA A 250 5.25 -26.17 -0.48
N VAL A 251 4.81 -25.06 0.14
CA VAL A 251 3.74 -25.07 1.14
C VAL A 251 2.44 -25.56 0.53
N HIS A 252 2.01 -25.00 -0.61
CA HIS A 252 0.77 -25.42 -1.27
C HIS A 252 0.78 -26.91 -1.64
N LYS A 253 1.93 -27.44 -2.10
CA LYS A 253 2.09 -28.87 -2.37
C LYS A 253 1.92 -29.73 -1.11
N GLN A 254 2.33 -29.25 0.06
CA GLN A 254 2.17 -29.96 1.34
C GLN A 254 0.77 -29.74 1.95
N SER A 255 0.12 -28.61 1.67
CA SER A 255 -1.18 -28.23 2.22
C SER A 255 -2.02 -27.52 1.14
N PRO A 256 -2.70 -28.26 0.24
CA PRO A 256 -3.39 -27.70 -0.93
C PRO A 256 -4.53 -26.72 -0.62
N SER A 257 -5.04 -26.70 0.62
CA SER A 257 -5.97 -25.68 1.10
C SER A 257 -5.33 -24.28 1.17
N HIS A 258 -4.03 -24.19 1.42
CA HIS A 258 -3.31 -22.92 1.57
C HIS A 258 -2.99 -22.36 0.18
N ARG A 259 -3.67 -21.29 -0.20
CA ARG A 259 -3.70 -20.78 -1.58
C ARG A 259 -3.42 -19.29 -1.70
N PHE A 260 -3.62 -18.48 -0.66
CA PHE A 260 -3.60 -17.01 -0.74
C PHE A 260 -2.24 -16.43 -0.34
N PRO A 261 -1.35 -16.07 -1.29
CA PRO A 261 0.03 -15.74 -0.98
C PRO A 261 0.17 -14.24 -0.76
N THR A 262 0.71 -13.88 0.41
CA THR A 262 1.01 -12.49 0.78
C THR A 262 2.48 -12.38 1.17
N MET A 263 3.18 -11.36 0.68
CA MET A 263 4.49 -10.95 1.17
C MET A 263 4.40 -9.53 1.76
N LEU A 264 5.04 -9.32 2.92
CA LEU A 264 5.08 -8.05 3.63
C LEU A 264 6.54 -7.65 3.84
N TRP A 265 6.87 -6.39 3.54
CA TRP A 265 8.24 -5.90 3.70
C TRP A 265 8.25 -4.46 4.22
N ASP A 266 8.66 -4.34 5.48
CA ASP A 266 9.03 -3.09 6.13
C ASP A 266 10.56 -2.93 6.13
N SER A 267 11.05 -1.70 6.03
CA SER A 267 12.49 -1.41 6.10
C SER A 267 12.83 -0.44 7.22
N LEU A 268 13.87 -0.80 8.00
CA LEU A 268 14.39 -0.05 9.15
C LEU A 268 13.32 0.13 10.28
N PRO A 269 13.73 0.55 11.50
CA PRO A 269 12.80 0.64 12.63
C PRO A 269 11.60 1.57 12.41
N HIS A 270 11.78 2.69 11.68
CA HIS A 270 10.66 3.60 11.36
C HIS A 270 9.70 3.03 10.31
N GLY A 271 10.13 2.06 9.50
CA GLY A 271 9.21 1.28 8.66
C GLY A 271 8.35 0.32 9.47
N GLY A 272 8.78 -0.07 10.67
CA GLY A 272 8.16 -1.11 11.48
C GLY A 272 8.99 -2.40 11.57
N ALA A 273 10.13 -2.48 10.87
CA ALA A 273 11.01 -3.64 10.92
C ALA A 273 11.66 -3.76 12.31
N SER A 274 11.41 -4.88 12.99
CA SER A 274 11.97 -5.17 14.33
C SER A 274 13.47 -5.48 14.29
N GLN A 275 14.01 -5.78 13.10
CA GLN A 275 15.43 -6.01 12.85
C GLN A 275 15.89 -5.20 11.62
N VAL A 276 17.13 -4.71 11.65
CA VAL A 276 17.67 -3.80 10.62
C VAL A 276 18.08 -4.53 9.33
N HIS A 277 18.52 -5.78 9.46
CA HIS A 277 18.87 -6.63 8.32
C HIS A 277 17.64 -6.83 7.43
N PRO A 278 17.69 -6.61 6.10
CA PRO A 278 16.53 -6.69 5.22
C PRO A 278 15.86 -8.06 5.29
N HIS A 279 14.56 -8.10 5.52
CA HIS A 279 13.79 -9.34 5.53
C HIS A 279 12.39 -9.10 4.98
N VAL A 280 11.93 -10.02 4.15
CA VAL A 280 10.57 -10.04 3.62
C VAL A 280 9.81 -11.17 4.29
N HIS A 281 8.73 -10.85 4.99
CA HIS A 281 7.81 -11.84 5.52
C HIS A 281 6.99 -12.41 4.35
N ALA A 282 6.75 -13.72 4.36
CA ALA A 282 5.83 -14.37 3.44
C ALA A 282 4.88 -15.30 4.20
N THR A 283 3.65 -15.33 3.71
CA THR A 283 2.53 -16.01 4.35
C THR A 283 1.60 -16.60 3.31
N LEU A 284 1.12 -17.82 3.54
CA LEU A 284 0.18 -18.50 2.66
C LEU A 284 -1.04 -18.97 3.46
N HIS A 285 -2.13 -18.21 3.37
CA HIS A 285 -3.36 -18.47 4.12
C HIS A 285 -4.31 -19.40 3.33
N SER A 286 -5.23 -20.09 4.02
CA SER A 286 -6.14 -21.07 3.41
C SER A 286 -7.42 -20.48 2.82
N ASP A 287 -7.99 -19.49 3.49
CA ASP A 287 -9.40 -19.14 3.27
C ASP A 287 -9.56 -17.83 2.48
N HIS A 288 -8.68 -16.86 2.75
CA HIS A 288 -8.77 -15.49 2.22
C HIS A 288 -7.45 -14.71 2.32
N TYR A 289 -7.36 -13.51 1.73
CA TYR A 289 -6.24 -12.59 1.98
C TYR A 289 -6.39 -11.83 3.30
N TYR A 290 -5.37 -11.12 3.78
CA TYR A 290 -5.51 -10.37 5.03
C TYR A 290 -6.23 -9.03 4.86
N GLY A 291 -7.17 -8.77 5.78
CA GLY A 291 -7.71 -7.46 6.16
C GLY A 291 -7.93 -6.49 4.99
N GLN A 292 -6.97 -5.61 4.77
CA GLN A 292 -7.10 -4.53 3.79
C GLN A 292 -7.21 -5.01 2.33
N PHE A 293 -6.56 -6.10 1.95
CA PHE A 293 -6.71 -6.60 0.59
C PHE A 293 -8.07 -7.28 0.39
N GLU A 294 -8.68 -7.82 1.44
CA GLU A 294 -10.08 -8.22 1.41
C GLU A 294 -11.03 -7.03 1.21
N SER A 295 -10.76 -5.87 1.81
CA SER A 295 -11.52 -4.65 1.48
C SER A 295 -11.42 -4.29 -0.02
N ILE A 296 -10.27 -4.52 -0.66
CA ILE A 296 -10.07 -4.31 -2.10
C ILE A 296 -10.72 -5.43 -2.93
N ARG A 297 -10.75 -6.66 -2.42
CA ARG A 297 -11.45 -7.80 -3.03
C ARG A 297 -12.96 -7.56 -3.04
N PHE A 298 -13.56 -7.24 -1.89
CA PHE A 298 -14.99 -6.88 -1.78
C PHE A 298 -15.33 -5.61 -2.60
N ALA A 299 -14.42 -4.64 -2.71
CA ALA A 299 -14.58 -3.51 -3.61
C ALA A 299 -14.70 -3.97 -5.07
N SER A 300 -13.90 -4.96 -5.47
CA SER A 300 -13.88 -5.53 -6.83
C SER A 300 -15.15 -6.34 -7.13
N GLU A 301 -15.60 -7.15 -6.18
CA GLU A 301 -16.82 -7.93 -6.26
C GLU A 301 -18.07 -7.05 -6.38
N ARG A 302 -18.16 -6.00 -5.52
CA ARG A 302 -19.24 -5.02 -5.59
C ARG A 302 -19.23 -4.24 -6.90
N TYR A 303 -18.06 -3.82 -7.38
CA TYR A 303 -17.92 -3.17 -8.69
C TYR A 303 -18.42 -4.06 -9.83
N TYR A 304 -18.04 -5.35 -9.83
CA TYR A 304 -18.53 -6.28 -10.85
C TYR A 304 -20.04 -6.43 -10.82
N ARG A 305 -20.64 -6.61 -9.63
CA ARG A 305 -22.11 -6.73 -9.48
C ARG A 305 -22.86 -5.47 -9.95
N ASP A 306 -22.38 -4.29 -9.60
CA ASP A 306 -22.99 -3.01 -10.00
C ASP A 306 -22.87 -2.75 -11.53
N HIS A 307 -22.00 -3.49 -12.23
CA HIS A 307 -21.71 -3.32 -13.66
C HIS A 307 -21.74 -4.62 -14.49
N GLU A 308 -22.34 -5.71 -13.99
CA GLU A 308 -22.29 -7.06 -14.61
C GLU A 308 -22.82 -7.07 -16.06
N ASN A 309 -23.82 -6.23 -16.33
CA ASN A 309 -24.52 -6.07 -17.61
C ASN A 309 -23.79 -5.15 -18.60
N ALA A 310 -22.64 -4.59 -18.22
CA ALA A 310 -21.84 -3.75 -19.09
C ALA A 310 -21.31 -4.52 -20.32
N LYS A 311 -20.87 -3.79 -21.36
CA LYS A 311 -20.34 -4.40 -22.60
C LYS A 311 -18.82 -4.45 -22.67
N LYS A 312 -18.11 -3.63 -21.89
CA LYS A 312 -16.65 -3.48 -21.98
C LYS A 312 -15.96 -4.10 -20.77
N HIS A 313 -14.79 -4.69 -20.97
CA HIS A 313 -14.03 -5.35 -19.90
C HIS A 313 -13.68 -4.40 -18.74
N HIS A 314 -13.25 -3.17 -19.04
CA HIS A 314 -12.96 -2.16 -18.03
C HIS A 314 -14.19 -1.67 -17.25
N GLN A 315 -15.40 -1.99 -17.69
CA GLN A 315 -16.62 -1.72 -16.93
C GLN A 315 -16.95 -2.86 -15.97
N LYS A 316 -16.35 -4.05 -16.12
CA LYS A 316 -16.63 -5.24 -15.27
C LYS A 316 -15.51 -5.57 -14.28
N ASN A 317 -14.25 -5.25 -14.61
CA ASN A 317 -13.11 -5.51 -13.73
C ASN A 317 -12.67 -4.22 -13.03
N TYR A 318 -12.70 -4.22 -11.70
CA TYR A 318 -12.36 -3.06 -10.87
C TYR A 318 -10.90 -2.60 -11.02
N PHE A 319 -9.94 -3.53 -10.97
CA PHE A 319 -8.51 -3.19 -11.12
C PHE A 319 -8.22 -2.58 -12.49
N ARG A 320 -8.95 -3.04 -13.51
CA ARG A 320 -8.90 -2.51 -14.87
C ARG A 320 -9.53 -1.12 -14.98
N ALA A 321 -10.68 -0.89 -14.33
CA ALA A 321 -11.28 0.44 -14.23
C ALA A 321 -10.35 1.43 -13.51
N ILE A 322 -9.73 1.01 -12.40
CA ILE A 322 -8.70 1.77 -11.69
C ILE A 322 -7.52 2.09 -12.63
N GLN A 323 -6.99 1.11 -13.36
CA GLN A 323 -5.91 1.31 -14.32
C GLN A 323 -6.28 2.38 -15.37
N ASP A 324 -7.46 2.27 -15.99
CA ASP A 324 -7.92 3.18 -17.04
C ASP A 324 -8.19 4.61 -16.53
N ILE A 325 -8.73 4.76 -15.33
CA ILE A 325 -8.87 6.08 -14.67
C ILE A 325 -7.51 6.74 -14.47
N HIS A 326 -6.52 6.00 -13.95
CA HIS A 326 -5.19 6.58 -13.71
C HIS A 326 -4.45 6.84 -15.02
N MET A 327 -4.65 6.03 -16.07
CA MET A 327 -4.15 6.33 -17.42
C MET A 327 -4.77 7.62 -17.96
N ALA A 328 -6.09 7.79 -17.82
CA ALA A 328 -6.81 8.98 -18.26
C ALA A 328 -6.29 10.25 -17.56
N PHE A 329 -5.98 10.18 -16.25
CA PHE A 329 -5.38 11.28 -15.48
C PHE A 329 -3.86 11.44 -15.67
N ASN A 330 -3.21 10.63 -16.51
CA ASN A 330 -1.76 10.62 -16.69
C ASN A 330 -0.99 10.41 -15.36
N LEU A 331 -1.42 9.41 -14.58
CA LEU A 331 -0.85 8.99 -13.29
C LEU A 331 -0.21 7.59 -13.34
N THR A 332 -0.04 7.04 -14.54
CA THR A 332 0.47 5.69 -14.81
C THR A 332 1.70 5.69 -15.71
N VAL A 333 2.63 4.78 -15.46
CA VAL A 333 3.58 4.30 -16.47
C VAL A 333 3.42 2.80 -16.64
N SER A 334 3.29 2.34 -17.88
CA SER A 334 3.01 0.95 -18.23
C SER A 334 4.04 0.43 -19.23
N PHE A 335 4.52 -0.80 -19.00
CA PHE A 335 5.47 -1.48 -19.88
C PHE A 335 5.38 -3.00 -19.65
N ASN A 336 5.41 -3.79 -20.73
CA ASN A 336 5.51 -5.26 -20.67
C ASN A 336 4.51 -5.96 -19.72
N GLY A 337 3.23 -5.54 -19.72
CA GLY A 337 2.20 -6.13 -18.84
C GLY A 337 2.33 -5.75 -17.35
N ILE A 338 3.05 -4.66 -17.05
CA ILE A 338 3.16 -4.09 -15.71
C ILE A 338 2.71 -2.64 -15.78
N THR A 339 1.88 -2.19 -14.82
CA THR A 339 1.50 -0.78 -14.66
C THR A 339 1.85 -0.30 -13.27
N VAL A 340 2.69 0.73 -13.19
CA VAL A 340 2.98 1.50 -11.99
C VAL A 340 2.06 2.71 -11.97
N LEU A 341 1.39 2.99 -10.87
CA LEU A 341 0.48 4.13 -10.72
C LEU A 341 0.61 4.84 -9.38
N VAL A 342 0.34 6.15 -9.40
CA VAL A 342 0.17 6.96 -8.19
C VAL A 342 -1.32 7.04 -7.87
N PRO A 343 -1.81 6.40 -6.79
CA PRO A 343 -3.25 6.32 -6.52
C PRO A 343 -3.87 7.69 -6.25
N ILE A 344 -5.02 7.99 -6.87
CA ILE A 344 -5.79 9.22 -6.58
C ILE A 344 -6.30 9.23 -5.12
N THR A 345 -6.40 8.06 -4.50
CA THR A 345 -6.58 7.87 -3.04
C THR A 345 -5.27 7.47 -2.37
N SER A 346 -4.24 8.32 -2.52
CA SER A 346 -2.93 8.14 -1.87
C SER A 346 -3.05 8.20 -0.35
N ARG A 347 -2.28 7.38 0.36
CA ARG A 347 -2.22 7.40 1.84
C ARG A 347 -1.19 8.39 2.36
N LYS A 348 -0.07 8.48 1.65
CA LYS A 348 1.07 9.37 1.89
C LYS A 348 1.61 9.86 0.55
N GLU A 349 2.51 10.82 0.59
CA GLU A 349 3.35 11.19 -0.55
C GLU A 349 4.14 9.97 -1.06
N TYR A 350 4.28 9.85 -2.37
CA TYR A 350 4.99 8.76 -3.06
C TYR A 350 4.50 7.33 -2.74
N ASP A 351 3.27 7.20 -2.23
CA ASP A 351 2.48 5.97 -2.29
C ASP A 351 2.38 5.50 -3.75
N ILE A 352 2.78 4.25 -4.02
CA ILE A 352 2.84 3.66 -5.35
C ILE A 352 2.15 2.30 -5.32
N ILE A 353 1.29 2.06 -6.31
CA ILE A 353 0.72 0.75 -6.61
C ILE A 353 1.34 0.23 -7.91
N VAL A 354 1.65 -1.06 -7.94
CA VAL A 354 2.03 -1.79 -9.15
C VAL A 354 1.04 -2.93 -9.38
N LEU A 355 0.45 -2.96 -10.58
CA LEU A 355 -0.42 -4.02 -11.07
C LEU A 355 0.28 -4.81 -12.17
N ALA A 356 0.21 -6.14 -12.12
CA ALA A 356 0.73 -7.02 -13.16
C ALA A 356 -0.08 -8.32 -13.28
N GLU A 357 0.04 -8.98 -14.43
CA GLU A 357 -0.46 -10.36 -14.63
C GLU A 357 0.54 -11.42 -14.12
N ASN A 358 1.85 -11.20 -14.33
CA ASN A 358 2.87 -12.24 -14.19
C ASN A 358 3.93 -11.88 -13.14
N PHE A 359 4.24 -12.83 -12.25
CA PHE A 359 5.27 -12.67 -11.21
C PHE A 359 6.62 -13.14 -11.76
N ASP A 360 7.30 -12.24 -12.46
CA ASP A 360 8.55 -12.54 -13.17
C ASP A 360 9.70 -11.58 -12.83
N GLU A 361 10.84 -11.78 -13.49
CA GLU A 361 12.02 -10.93 -13.31
C GLU A 361 11.79 -9.46 -13.70
N ARG A 362 10.86 -9.18 -14.63
CA ARG A 362 10.49 -7.81 -15.02
C ARG A 362 9.72 -7.15 -13.89
N PHE A 363 8.76 -7.84 -13.28
CA PHE A 363 8.01 -7.35 -12.13
C PHE A 363 8.92 -7.04 -10.94
N ILE A 364 9.85 -7.95 -10.58
CA ILE A 364 10.81 -7.72 -9.49
C ILE A 364 11.75 -6.54 -9.84
N LYS A 365 12.12 -6.36 -11.12
CA LYS A 365 12.91 -5.19 -11.56
C LYS A 365 12.16 -3.86 -11.33
N VAL A 366 10.82 -3.84 -11.44
CA VAL A 366 10.02 -2.65 -11.11
C VAL A 366 10.06 -2.33 -9.62
N ILE A 367 9.85 -3.33 -8.75
CA ILE A 367 9.98 -3.17 -7.30
C ILE A 367 11.37 -2.62 -6.95
N TYR A 368 12.43 -3.20 -7.52
CA TYR A 368 13.79 -2.73 -7.34
C TYR A 368 13.96 -1.25 -7.74
N GLN A 369 13.45 -0.84 -8.91
CA GLN A 369 13.56 0.56 -9.35
C GLN A 369 12.76 1.53 -8.46
N ILE A 370 11.63 1.12 -7.89
CA ILE A 370 10.88 1.94 -6.93
C ILE A 370 11.69 2.15 -5.64
N VAL A 371 12.25 1.07 -5.08
CA VAL A 371 13.12 1.14 -3.88
C VAL A 371 14.36 2.00 -4.15
N GLN A 372 14.99 1.85 -5.32
CA GLN A 372 16.11 2.71 -5.74
C GLN A 372 15.68 4.17 -5.98
N GLY A 373 14.44 4.42 -6.39
CA GLY A 373 13.84 5.76 -6.45
C GLY A 373 13.75 6.40 -5.07
N TYR A 374 13.19 5.68 -4.10
CA TYR A 374 13.11 6.12 -2.71
C TYR A 374 14.51 6.45 -2.14
N PHE A 375 15.48 5.55 -2.30
CA PHE A 375 16.83 5.72 -1.74
C PHE A 375 17.62 6.85 -2.44
N ASN A 376 17.59 6.91 -3.77
CA ASN A 376 18.49 7.81 -4.53
C ASN A 376 17.87 9.17 -4.85
N LYS A 377 16.54 9.25 -5.00
CA LYS A 377 15.83 10.49 -5.37
C LYS A 377 15.16 11.16 -4.18
N LEU A 378 14.55 10.38 -3.28
CA LEU A 378 13.83 10.92 -2.12
C LEU A 378 14.68 10.96 -0.83
N LYS A 379 15.78 10.21 -0.79
CA LYS A 379 16.57 9.96 0.45
C LYS A 379 15.70 9.38 1.58
N GLN A 380 14.70 8.59 1.20
CA GLN A 380 13.79 7.92 2.12
C GLN A 380 14.10 6.43 2.09
N TYR A 381 14.49 5.87 3.22
CA TYR A 381 15.00 4.49 3.29
C TYR A 381 14.12 3.55 4.10
N SER A 382 13.29 4.11 4.98
CA SER A 382 12.15 3.41 5.57
C SER A 382 10.98 3.42 4.60
N PHE A 383 10.34 2.27 4.46
CA PHE A 383 9.07 2.09 3.77
C PHE A 383 8.31 0.92 4.40
N SER A 384 7.03 0.84 4.07
CA SER A 384 6.18 -0.32 4.31
C SER A 384 5.60 -0.76 2.98
N SER A 385 5.57 -2.07 2.72
CA SER A 385 5.03 -2.60 1.47
C SER A 385 4.36 -3.95 1.64
N CYS A 386 3.39 -4.22 0.76
CA CYS A 386 2.67 -5.48 0.68
C CYS A 386 2.55 -5.91 -0.78
N LEU A 387 2.74 -7.20 -1.01
CA LEU A 387 2.55 -7.90 -2.28
C LEU A 387 1.50 -8.98 -2.06
N TYR A 388 0.37 -8.86 -2.75
CA TYR A 388 -0.64 -9.90 -2.85
C TYR A 388 -0.52 -10.54 -4.23
N LEU A 389 -0.33 -11.86 -4.25
CA LEU A 389 -0.29 -12.65 -5.48
C LEU A 389 -1.66 -13.29 -5.71
N PRO A 390 -2.05 -13.60 -6.96
CA PRO A 390 -3.26 -14.38 -7.24
C PRO A 390 -3.24 -15.73 -6.50
N PRO A 391 -4.40 -16.35 -6.18
CA PRO A 391 -4.42 -17.60 -5.46
C PRO A 391 -3.74 -18.73 -6.24
N LEU A 392 -2.99 -19.58 -5.54
CA LEU A 392 -2.39 -20.77 -6.14
C LEU A 392 -3.49 -21.76 -6.53
N SER A 393 -3.38 -22.33 -7.73
CA SER A 393 -4.42 -23.18 -8.33
C SER A 393 -5.78 -22.47 -8.37
N PRO A 394 -5.95 -21.50 -9.30
CA PRO A 394 -7.20 -20.77 -9.47
C PRO A 394 -8.35 -21.68 -9.94
N ASN A 395 -9.56 -21.12 -9.94
CA ASN A 395 -10.77 -21.81 -10.43
C ASN A 395 -10.64 -22.18 -11.91
N GLN A 396 -11.47 -23.12 -12.40
CA GLN A 396 -11.36 -23.66 -13.76
C GLN A 396 -11.50 -22.63 -14.89
N ASP A 397 -12.04 -21.44 -14.61
CA ASP A 397 -12.32 -20.36 -15.56
C ASP A 397 -11.58 -19.04 -15.24
N ASP A 398 -10.65 -19.04 -14.27
CA ASP A 398 -9.98 -17.86 -13.72
C ASP A 398 -10.94 -16.74 -13.23
N SER A 399 -12.20 -17.09 -12.94
CA SER A 399 -13.16 -16.16 -12.35
C SER A 399 -12.67 -15.64 -11.00
N GLY A 400 -12.82 -14.33 -10.80
CA GLY A 400 -12.48 -13.71 -9.53
C GLY A 400 -10.98 -13.62 -9.24
N LEU A 401 -10.12 -13.84 -10.25
CA LEU A 401 -8.69 -13.72 -10.11
C LEU A 401 -8.29 -12.26 -9.87
N THR A 402 -7.59 -11.99 -8.76
CA THR A 402 -6.97 -10.68 -8.51
C THR A 402 -5.70 -10.55 -9.36
N PRO A 403 -5.32 -9.33 -9.79
CA PRO A 403 -3.98 -9.11 -10.32
C PRO A 403 -2.92 -9.40 -9.26
N ILE A 404 -1.66 -9.47 -9.68
CA ILE A 404 -0.57 -9.19 -8.77
C ILE A 404 -0.68 -7.73 -8.35
N TYR A 405 -0.85 -7.51 -7.06
CA TYR A 405 -0.98 -6.18 -6.47
C TYR A 405 0.18 -5.96 -5.51
N TYR A 406 1.06 -5.02 -5.85
CA TYR A 406 2.07 -4.51 -4.93
C TYR A 406 1.73 -3.07 -4.56
N ARG A 407 1.83 -2.73 -3.27
CA ARG A 407 1.78 -1.34 -2.81
C ARG A 407 2.96 -1.08 -1.90
N ILE A 408 3.60 0.06 -2.10
CA ILE A 408 4.71 0.54 -1.28
C ILE A 408 4.46 2.01 -0.92
N ILE A 409 4.71 2.32 0.35
CA ILE A 409 4.50 3.64 0.95
C ILE A 409 5.81 4.01 1.67
N PRO A 410 6.41 5.17 1.40
CA PRO A 410 7.59 5.61 2.14
C PRO A 410 7.19 5.89 3.59
N ARG A 411 8.06 5.54 4.52
CA ARG A 411 7.85 5.76 5.95
C ARG A 411 8.85 6.81 6.43
N GLY A 412 8.46 7.61 7.43
CA GLY A 412 9.10 8.89 7.78
C GLY A 412 10.61 8.83 8.00
N GLN A 413 11.29 9.98 7.89
CA GLN A 413 12.74 10.07 8.11
C GLN A 413 13.12 9.48 9.47
N VAL A 414 14.07 8.53 9.45
CA VAL A 414 14.49 7.70 10.61
C VAL A 414 15.12 8.49 11.77
N SER A 415 15.51 9.74 11.53
CA SER A 415 16.05 10.63 12.56
C SER A 415 15.05 11.72 13.00
N SER A 416 13.81 11.68 12.50
CA SER A 416 12.75 12.61 12.91
C SER A 416 12.08 12.14 14.19
N LEU A 417 11.87 13.09 15.12
CA LEU A 417 11.06 12.89 16.33
C LEU A 417 9.54 12.84 16.04
N LEU A 418 9.11 13.19 14.84
CA LEU A 418 7.69 13.20 14.48
C LEU A 418 7.21 11.80 14.10
N SER A 419 6.18 11.30 14.80
CA SER A 419 5.42 10.17 14.30
C SER A 419 4.78 10.53 12.97
N GLU A 420 5.07 9.72 11.95
CA GLU A 420 4.47 9.82 10.62
C GLU A 420 3.01 9.33 10.59
N VAL A 421 2.65 8.46 11.54
CA VAL A 421 1.31 7.88 11.68
C VAL A 421 0.59 8.58 12.84
N SER A 422 -0.63 9.02 12.57
CA SER A 422 -1.50 9.73 13.52
C SER A 422 -2.89 9.07 13.61
N SER A 423 -3.75 9.59 14.48
CA SER A 423 -5.16 9.17 14.54
C SER A 423 -5.91 9.40 13.23
N LEU A 424 -5.47 10.34 12.38
CA LEU A 424 -6.05 10.53 11.04
C LEU A 424 -5.79 9.30 10.17
N ASP A 425 -4.54 8.85 10.12
CA ASP A 425 -4.08 7.74 9.27
C ASP A 425 -4.59 6.38 9.75
N LEU A 426 -4.77 6.21 11.06
CA LEU A 426 -5.23 4.97 11.69
C LEU A 426 -6.75 4.81 11.73
N LEU A 427 -7.50 5.91 11.93
CA LEU A 427 -8.92 5.85 12.32
C LEU A 427 -9.86 6.73 11.49
N SER A 428 -9.37 7.51 10.51
CA SER A 428 -10.19 8.51 9.83
C SER A 428 -9.91 8.66 8.33
N ILE A 429 -8.98 9.53 7.94
CA ILE A 429 -8.77 9.98 6.57
C ILE A 429 -7.27 10.19 6.33
N TYR A 430 -6.79 9.75 5.17
CA TYR A 430 -5.41 9.99 4.78
C TYR A 430 -5.20 11.45 4.42
N ASN A 431 -4.09 12.04 4.85
CA ASN A 431 -3.73 13.41 4.48
C ASN A 431 -2.41 13.42 3.71
N VAL A 432 -2.45 14.00 2.50
CA VAL A 432 -1.29 14.06 1.61
C VAL A 432 -1.06 15.50 1.18
N ASN A 433 0.18 15.96 1.25
CA ASN A 433 0.56 17.36 1.07
C ASN A 433 1.04 17.68 -0.35
N LYS A 434 0.78 16.77 -1.31
CA LYS A 434 1.17 16.91 -2.72
C LYS A 434 0.17 16.20 -3.63
N LEU A 435 -0.28 16.87 -4.69
CA LEU A 435 -1.24 16.33 -5.64
C LEU A 435 -0.63 15.16 -6.45
N PRO A 436 -1.38 14.08 -6.76
CA PRO A 436 -0.88 12.92 -7.51
C PRO A 436 -0.15 13.28 -8.81
N ALA A 437 -0.59 14.29 -9.56
CA ALA A 437 0.08 14.71 -10.80
C ALA A 437 1.50 15.25 -10.53
N ALA A 438 1.71 15.97 -9.42
CA ALA A 438 3.02 16.49 -9.02
C ALA A 438 3.91 15.39 -8.43
N LEU A 439 3.33 14.35 -7.79
CA LEU A 439 4.06 13.15 -7.39
C LEU A 439 4.49 12.33 -8.62
N PHE A 440 3.57 12.10 -9.55
CA PHE A 440 3.81 11.32 -10.76
C PHE A 440 4.88 11.94 -11.66
N ALA A 441 4.89 13.27 -11.80
CA ALA A 441 5.91 14.00 -12.56
C ALA A 441 7.34 13.76 -12.06
N GLU A 442 7.53 13.42 -10.78
CA GLU A 442 8.83 13.03 -10.23
C GLU A 442 9.07 11.53 -10.34
N ILE A 443 8.06 10.70 -10.03
CA ILE A 443 8.14 9.23 -10.07
C ILE A 443 8.42 8.71 -11.48
N ILE A 444 7.84 9.30 -12.53
CA ILE A 444 8.09 8.89 -13.93
C ILE A 444 9.58 8.99 -14.30
N THR A 445 10.35 9.88 -13.66
CA THR A 445 11.80 10.02 -13.91
C THR A 445 12.60 8.80 -13.46
N TRP A 446 12.05 7.95 -12.58
CA TRP A 446 12.71 6.75 -12.08
C TRP A 446 12.70 5.63 -13.14
N PHE A 447 11.74 5.68 -14.06
CA PHE A 447 11.49 4.64 -15.06
C PHE A 447 12.09 4.94 -16.44
N GLN A 448 12.77 6.08 -16.63
CA GLN A 448 13.40 6.53 -17.89
C GLN A 448 14.55 5.63 -18.41
N LYS A 449 14.84 4.49 -17.74
CA LYS A 449 15.89 3.52 -18.09
C LYS A 449 15.41 2.06 -18.02
N ILE A 450 14.10 1.82 -18.05
CA ILE A 450 13.51 0.48 -18.24
C ILE A 450 13.28 0.23 -19.73
#